data_AF-A0A366DND2-F1
#
_entry.id   AF-A0A366DND2-F1
#
_cell.length_a   1.000
_cell.length_b   1.000
_cell.length_c   1.000
_cell.angle_alpha   90.00
_cell.angle_beta   90.00
_cell.angle_gamma   90.00
#
_symmetry.space_group_name_H-M   'P 1'
#
loop_
_entity.id
_entity.type
_entity.pdbx_description
1 polymer ?
#
loop_
_entity_poly.entity_id
_entity_poly.type
_entity_poly.pdbx_seq_one_letter_code
_entity_poly.pdbx_strand_id
1 'polypeptide(L)'
;MAVQGHYNHYDDPDEFWDDEPIVRRPNPSVPIAQPAVITSPPAAQPLVSQDLSSDRASGAERCGSSMVSMELDGGFLPAHIHLNPAWSRYVAPYEVGDELMAGYRGAVVERLRKVYSGSRWPSPQEVSNTAVPDHRTRLMVLLETQSWEQYQDAASGMINGVRHQVGGRVEIDGQHAVVLNADRQYIKSISVRSDWVASAHTDQLVGEILYCSDVIRSLRPKFIVKMDFSRYSDEDLEYHLRGHRQRLLNERLR
;
A
#
# COMPACT_ATOMS: atom_id res chain seq x y z
N MET A 1 17.80 -41.82 31.52
CA MET A 1 17.80 -41.40 30.11
C MET A 1 16.58 -40.51 29.90
N ALA A 2 16.78 -39.25 29.52
CA ALA A 2 15.70 -38.33 29.21
C ALA A 2 16.06 -37.63 27.90
N VAL A 3 15.18 -37.70 26.90
CA VAL A 3 15.36 -37.02 25.62
C VAL A 3 14.53 -35.75 25.68
N GLN A 4 15.20 -34.59 25.74
CA GLN A 4 14.52 -33.31 25.63
C GLN A 4 14.06 -33.11 24.19
N GLY A 5 12.75 -32.93 23.98
CA GLY A 5 12.22 -32.48 22.71
C GLY A 5 12.51 -31.00 22.52
N HIS A 6 13.12 -30.63 21.39
CA HIS A 6 13.14 -29.25 20.94
C HIS A 6 11.81 -28.95 20.23
N TYR A 7 11.01 -28.07 20.82
CA TYR A 7 9.88 -27.45 20.13
C TYR A 7 10.42 -26.35 19.21
N ASN A 8 10.21 -26.49 17.90
CA ASN A 8 10.39 -25.39 16.96
C ASN A 8 9.24 -24.39 17.17
N HIS A 9 9.57 -23.14 17.49
CA HIS A 9 8.59 -22.09 17.83
C HIS A 9 8.33 -21.14 16.63
N TYR A 10 8.25 -21.69 15.42
CA TYR A 10 8.03 -20.95 14.18
C TYR A 10 6.64 -21.26 13.61
N ASP A 11 5.60 -20.77 14.27
CA ASP A 11 4.21 -20.82 13.77
C ASP A 11 3.38 -19.62 14.26
N ASP A 12 4.02 -18.46 14.40
CA ASP A 12 3.39 -17.15 14.64
C ASP A 12 3.51 -16.31 13.34
N PRO A 13 2.46 -16.27 12.49
CA PRO A 13 2.52 -15.65 11.16
C PRO A 13 2.24 -14.13 11.15
N ASP A 14 2.34 -13.46 12.30
CA ASP A 14 2.03 -12.05 12.54
C ASP A 14 3.26 -11.13 12.66
N GLU A 15 4.48 -11.65 12.82
CA GLU A 15 5.74 -10.87 12.91
C GLU A 15 6.12 -10.06 11.63
N PHE A 16 5.34 -10.09 10.55
CA PHE A 16 5.72 -9.51 9.25
C PHE A 16 5.64 -7.97 9.17
N TRP A 17 5.39 -7.25 10.28
CA TRP A 17 5.14 -5.80 10.29
C TRP A 17 5.95 -5.00 11.32
N ASP A 18 6.74 -5.63 12.19
CA ASP A 18 7.47 -4.96 13.28
C ASP A 18 8.89 -4.49 12.88
N ASP A 19 8.97 -3.70 11.79
CA ASP A 19 10.17 -2.91 11.45
C ASP A 19 10.24 -1.64 12.33
N GLU A 20 10.42 -1.80 13.65
CA GLU A 20 10.71 -0.66 14.55
C GLU A 20 12.10 -0.05 14.23
N PRO A 21 12.22 1.27 14.01
CA PRO A 21 13.51 1.91 13.77
C PRO A 21 14.36 1.91 15.05
N ILE A 22 15.59 1.38 14.97
CA ILE A 22 16.53 1.25 16.09
C ILE A 22 16.85 2.61 16.74
N VAL A 23 16.13 2.95 17.82
CA VAL A 23 16.42 4.12 18.66
C VAL A 23 17.61 3.79 19.58
N ARG A 24 18.80 4.24 19.20
CA ARG A 24 20.00 4.15 20.05
C ARG A 24 19.81 4.96 21.34
N ARG A 25 19.54 4.29 22.46
CA ARG A 25 19.62 4.90 23.81
C ARG A 25 21.09 5.09 24.23
N PRO A 26 21.50 6.27 24.72
CA PRO A 26 22.81 6.43 25.35
C PRO A 26 22.80 5.95 26.81
N ASN A 27 23.84 5.22 27.21
CA ASN A 27 24.04 4.79 28.60
C ASN A 27 24.38 5.98 29.53
N PRO A 28 23.78 6.08 30.72
CA PRO A 28 24.24 7.00 31.76
C PRO A 28 25.25 6.33 32.71
N SER A 29 26.42 6.94 32.86
CA SER A 29 27.44 6.58 33.86
C SER A 29 27.26 7.39 35.16
N VAL A 30 27.48 6.76 36.32
CA VAL A 30 27.18 7.24 37.70
C VAL A 30 28.52 7.56 38.41
N PRO A 31 28.74 8.69 39.16
CA PRO A 31 28.28 8.74 40.58
C PRO A 31 28.14 10.08 41.38
N ILE A 32 27.29 10.03 42.42
CA ILE A 32 27.44 10.55 43.82
C ILE A 32 27.58 12.07 44.13
N ALA A 33 26.65 12.60 44.96
CA ALA A 33 26.87 13.32 46.26
C ALA A 33 25.55 14.02 46.75
N GLN A 34 24.81 13.49 47.73
CA GLN A 34 24.83 13.79 49.20
C GLN A 34 23.64 14.70 49.70
N PRO A 35 23.27 14.73 51.00
CA PRO A 35 21.86 14.49 51.41
C PRO A 35 21.14 15.57 52.27
N ALA A 36 19.95 15.18 52.79
CA ALA A 36 19.04 15.80 53.79
C ALA A 36 17.84 16.57 53.16
N VAL A 37 16.58 16.43 53.62
CA VAL A 37 16.03 16.51 54.99
C VAL A 37 14.75 15.66 55.13
N ILE A 38 14.44 15.22 56.36
CA ILE A 38 13.22 14.47 56.72
C ILE A 38 12.07 15.44 57.05
N THR A 39 10.92 15.31 56.39
CA THR A 39 9.61 15.77 56.92
C THR A 39 8.49 14.82 56.52
N SER A 40 7.61 14.50 57.46
CA SER A 40 6.53 13.51 57.32
C SER A 40 5.33 14.06 56.54
N PRO A 41 4.62 13.24 55.73
CA PRO A 41 3.42 13.66 55.01
C PRO A 41 2.15 13.62 55.91
N PRO A 42 1.21 14.58 55.76
CA PRO A 42 -0.13 14.47 56.32
C PRO A 42 -1.02 13.57 55.44
N ALA A 43 -2.00 12.91 56.07
CA ALA A 43 -2.94 12.03 55.36
C ALA A 43 -3.96 12.84 54.53
N ALA A 44 -4.12 12.48 53.24
CA ALA A 44 -5.18 13.03 52.39
C ALA A 44 -5.68 12.00 51.36
N GLN A 45 -6.86 11.45 51.64
CA GLN A 45 -7.92 10.96 50.74
C GLN A 45 -7.63 9.88 49.66
N PRO A 46 -8.52 8.89 49.48
CA PRO A 46 -8.41 7.93 48.39
C PRO A 46 -8.69 8.61 47.04
N LEU A 47 -7.75 8.49 46.11
CA LEU A 47 -7.95 8.94 44.74
C LEU A 47 -9.03 8.06 44.09
N VAL A 48 -10.09 8.68 43.58
CA VAL A 48 -11.10 8.00 42.79
C VAL A 48 -10.44 7.49 41.51
N SER A 49 -10.47 6.18 41.29
CA SER A 49 -10.13 5.57 40.00
C SER A 49 -11.13 6.04 38.95
N GLN A 50 -10.85 7.18 38.31
CA GLN A 50 -11.48 7.51 37.05
C GLN A 50 -10.82 6.67 35.97
N ASP A 51 -11.57 5.71 35.42
CA ASP A 51 -11.20 4.96 34.23
C ASP A 51 -10.94 5.93 33.08
N LEU A 52 -9.67 6.27 32.90
CA LEU A 52 -9.16 6.81 31.65
C LEU A 52 -9.03 5.65 30.66
N SER A 53 -10.18 5.09 30.26
CA SER A 53 -10.33 4.33 29.02
C SER A 53 -10.17 5.26 27.82
N SER A 54 -9.00 5.89 27.73
CA SER A 54 -8.45 6.44 26.49
C SER A 54 -8.02 5.24 25.65
N ASP A 55 -9.03 4.51 25.17
CA ASP A 55 -8.87 3.33 24.34
C ASP A 55 -8.47 3.80 22.94
N ARG A 56 -7.21 4.24 22.84
CA ARG A 56 -6.49 4.39 21.59
C ARG A 56 -6.30 2.99 21.02
N ALA A 57 -7.37 2.49 20.40
CA ALA A 57 -7.38 1.27 19.64
C ALA A 57 -6.33 1.36 18.53
N SER A 58 -5.15 0.83 18.83
CA SER A 58 -4.01 0.79 17.95
C SER A 58 -4.29 -0.16 16.79
N GLY A 59 -4.52 0.40 15.61
CA GLY A 59 -3.90 -0.09 14.38
C GLY A 59 -4.41 -1.39 13.77
N ALA A 60 -5.42 -2.06 14.32
CA ALA A 60 -6.10 -3.16 13.63
C ALA A 60 -6.86 -2.60 12.41
N GLU A 61 -6.19 -2.51 11.26
CA GLU A 61 -6.77 -2.01 10.02
C GLU A 61 -8.02 -2.81 9.64
N ARG A 62 -9.19 -2.21 9.81
CA ARG A 62 -10.47 -2.86 9.53
C ARG A 62 -10.50 -3.38 8.09
N CYS A 63 -10.69 -4.68 7.94
CA CYS A 63 -10.81 -5.35 6.65
C CYS A 63 -12.29 -5.63 6.36
N GLY A 64 -12.83 -4.97 5.34
CA GLY A 64 -14.25 -4.99 5.00
C GLY A 64 -15.04 -3.87 5.69
N SER A 65 -16.16 -3.52 5.07
CA SER A 65 -17.12 -2.52 5.53
C SER A 65 -18.54 -3.10 5.34
N SER A 66 -19.47 -2.73 6.22
CA SER A 66 -20.90 -3.03 6.07
C SER A 66 -21.66 -1.97 5.25
N MET A 67 -21.02 -0.82 5.01
CA MET A 67 -21.59 0.34 4.31
C MET A 67 -21.02 0.51 2.90
N VAL A 68 -19.82 -0.02 2.63
CA VAL A 68 -19.06 0.13 1.38
C VAL A 68 -18.69 -1.26 0.87
N SER A 69 -19.10 -1.57 -0.36
CA SER A 69 -18.53 -2.67 -1.14
C SER A 69 -17.90 -2.15 -2.42
N MET A 70 -16.84 -2.82 -2.89
CA MET A 70 -16.14 -2.45 -4.11
C MET A 70 -15.88 -3.69 -4.97
N GLU A 71 -15.89 -3.49 -6.28
CA GLU A 71 -15.33 -4.44 -7.24
C GLU A 71 -14.01 -3.89 -7.77
N LEU A 72 -12.95 -4.70 -7.72
CA LEU A 72 -11.61 -4.30 -8.15
C LEU A 72 -11.23 -4.97 -9.47
N ASP A 73 -10.56 -4.19 -10.33
CA ASP A 73 -10.03 -4.66 -11.60
C ASP A 73 -8.75 -5.52 -11.45
N GLY A 74 -8.16 -5.89 -12.59
CA GLY A 74 -6.88 -6.61 -12.65
C GLY A 74 -5.67 -5.88 -12.04
N GLY A 75 -5.78 -4.59 -11.72
CA GLY A 75 -4.76 -3.80 -11.04
C GLY A 75 -5.06 -3.54 -9.56
N PHE A 76 -6.07 -4.18 -8.95
CA PHE A 76 -6.57 -3.82 -7.61
C PHE A 76 -6.97 -2.34 -7.48
N LEU A 77 -7.49 -1.75 -8.55
CA LEU A 77 -8.13 -0.43 -8.51
C LEU A 77 -9.65 -0.60 -8.58
N PRO A 78 -10.44 0.24 -7.89
CA PRO A 78 -11.89 0.28 -8.03
C PRO A 78 -12.31 0.35 -9.50
N ALA A 79 -13.27 -0.51 -9.84
CA ALA A 79 -14.04 -0.49 -11.09
C ALA A 79 -15.50 -0.14 -10.81
N HIS A 80 -16.05 -0.68 -9.71
CA HIS A 80 -17.37 -0.29 -9.18
C HIS A 80 -17.29 -0.09 -7.67
N ILE A 81 -18.09 0.84 -7.15
CA ILE A 81 -18.25 1.10 -5.71
C ILE A 81 -19.75 1.18 -5.45
N HIS A 82 -20.22 0.45 -4.44
CA HIS A 82 -21.60 0.48 -3.99
C HIS A 82 -21.64 0.93 -2.52
N LEU A 83 -22.36 2.02 -2.27
CA LEU A 83 -22.58 2.58 -0.94
C LEU A 83 -24.01 2.22 -0.49
N ASN A 84 -24.13 1.71 0.73
CA ASN A 84 -25.41 1.37 1.34
C ASN A 84 -26.33 2.62 1.40
N PRO A 85 -27.62 2.57 1.02
CA PRO A 85 -28.50 3.74 1.09
C PRO A 85 -28.62 4.40 2.47
N ALA A 86 -28.33 3.68 3.56
CA ALA A 86 -28.31 4.21 4.92
C ALA A 86 -26.94 4.76 5.38
N TRP A 87 -25.91 4.67 4.53
CA TRP A 87 -24.53 5.20 4.68
C TRP A 87 -24.43 6.46 5.54
N SER A 88 -25.10 7.54 5.12
CA SER A 88 -24.98 8.88 5.71
C SER A 88 -25.59 9.01 7.11
N ARG A 89 -26.27 7.96 7.61
CA ARG A 89 -26.80 7.89 8.98
C ARG A 89 -25.82 7.21 9.94
N TYR A 90 -24.85 6.47 9.43
CA TYR A 90 -23.98 5.57 10.22
C TYR A 90 -22.49 5.87 10.07
N VAL A 91 -22.07 6.56 9.02
CA VAL A 91 -20.67 6.98 8.80
C VAL A 91 -20.60 8.49 8.92
N ALA A 92 -19.81 8.98 9.88
CA ALA A 92 -19.65 10.43 10.03
C ALA A 92 -18.77 11.01 8.89
N PRO A 93 -18.95 12.29 8.50
CA PRO A 93 -18.21 12.88 7.37
C PRO A 93 -16.68 12.82 7.47
N TYR A 94 -16.11 12.72 8.68
CA TYR A 94 -14.67 12.56 8.90
C TYR A 94 -14.19 11.09 8.83
N GLU A 95 -15.08 10.11 8.92
CA GLU A 95 -14.79 8.66 8.88
C GLU A 95 -14.86 8.09 7.46
N VAL A 96 -15.36 8.88 6.51
CA VAL A 96 -15.60 8.48 5.12
C VAL A 96 -14.38 7.86 4.46
N GLY A 97 -13.20 8.45 4.63
CA GLY A 97 -11.95 7.92 4.08
C GLY A 97 -11.58 6.55 4.64
N ASP A 98 -11.75 6.35 5.95
CA ASP A 98 -11.44 5.11 6.65
C ASP A 98 -12.41 3.98 6.28
N GLU A 99 -13.70 4.30 6.18
CA GLU A 99 -14.74 3.33 5.79
C GLU A 99 -14.60 2.92 4.31
N LEU A 100 -14.22 3.85 3.42
CA LEU A 100 -13.85 3.55 2.04
C LEU A 100 -12.60 2.67 1.96
N MET A 101 -11.57 2.94 2.77
CA MET A 101 -10.38 2.09 2.86
C MET A 101 -10.68 0.70 3.43
N ALA A 102 -11.61 0.59 4.39
CA ALA A 102 -12.06 -0.69 4.93
C ALA A 102 -12.80 -1.51 3.85
N GLY A 103 -13.73 -0.89 3.11
CA GLY A 103 -14.38 -1.49 1.94
C GLY A 103 -13.40 -1.93 0.86
N TYR A 104 -12.39 -1.09 0.57
CA TYR A 104 -11.31 -1.43 -0.36
C TYR A 104 -10.50 -2.66 0.09
N ARG A 105 -10.03 -2.69 1.35
CA ARG A 105 -9.30 -3.85 1.91
C ARG A 105 -10.12 -5.14 1.84
N GLY A 106 -11.41 -5.07 2.17
CA GLY A 106 -12.32 -6.22 2.02
C GLY A 106 -12.42 -6.72 0.58
N ALA A 107 -12.51 -5.80 -0.39
CA ALA A 107 -12.54 -6.13 -1.80
C ALA A 107 -11.21 -6.70 -2.33
N VAL A 108 -10.06 -6.27 -1.80
CA VAL A 108 -8.75 -6.89 -2.09
C VAL A 108 -8.72 -8.34 -1.60
N VAL A 109 -9.13 -8.59 -0.35
CA VAL A 109 -9.18 -9.95 0.22
C VAL A 109 -10.15 -10.84 -0.56
N GLU A 110 -11.34 -10.36 -0.89
CA GLU A 110 -12.31 -11.12 -1.70
C GLU A 110 -11.78 -11.42 -3.11
N ARG A 111 -11.05 -10.48 -3.74
CA ARG A 111 -10.42 -10.72 -5.04
C ARG A 111 -9.31 -11.76 -4.94
N LEU A 112 -8.42 -11.65 -3.96
CA LEU A 112 -7.36 -12.63 -3.71
C LEU A 112 -7.96 -14.02 -3.43
N ARG A 113 -8.96 -14.11 -2.55
CA ARG A 113 -9.66 -15.37 -2.23
C ARG A 113 -10.23 -16.04 -3.49
N LYS A 114 -10.82 -15.28 -4.41
CA LYS A 114 -11.30 -15.80 -5.70
C LYS A 114 -10.15 -16.33 -6.56
N VAL A 115 -9.07 -15.56 -6.73
CA VAL A 115 -7.91 -15.95 -7.55
C VAL A 115 -7.20 -17.20 -7.00
N TYR A 116 -7.07 -17.32 -5.67
CA TYR A 116 -6.40 -18.45 -5.00
C TYR A 116 -7.31 -19.65 -4.70
N SER A 117 -8.61 -19.58 -4.99
CA SER A 117 -9.54 -20.71 -4.80
C SER A 117 -9.39 -21.86 -5.83
N GLY A 118 -8.54 -21.69 -6.84
CA GLY A 118 -8.26 -22.69 -7.86
C GLY A 118 -7.31 -23.80 -7.39
N SER A 119 -7.34 -24.96 -8.06
CA SER A 119 -6.49 -26.12 -7.72
C SER A 119 -5.00 -25.94 -8.04
N ARG A 120 -4.59 -24.81 -8.63
CA ARG A 120 -3.18 -24.47 -8.89
C ARG A 120 -2.86 -23.08 -8.36
N TRP A 121 -1.60 -22.87 -8.02
CA TRP A 121 -1.10 -21.54 -7.72
C TRP A 121 -1.23 -20.62 -8.95
N PRO A 122 -1.76 -19.39 -8.79
CA PRO A 122 -1.83 -18.41 -9.84
C PRO A 122 -0.44 -17.84 -10.15
N SER A 123 -0.19 -17.47 -11.40
CA SER A 123 1.00 -16.67 -11.73
C SER A 123 0.85 -15.24 -11.20
N PRO A 124 1.96 -14.48 -11.01
CA PRO A 124 1.88 -13.09 -10.58
C PRO A 124 0.98 -12.23 -11.49
N GLN A 125 0.99 -12.50 -12.80
CA GLN A 125 0.19 -11.80 -13.80
C GLN A 125 -1.31 -12.16 -13.73
N GLU A 126 -1.65 -13.39 -13.30
CA GLU A 126 -3.03 -13.80 -13.03
C GLU A 126 -3.59 -13.15 -11.75
N VAL A 127 -2.72 -12.89 -10.76
CA VAL A 127 -3.08 -12.11 -9.56
C VAL A 127 -3.25 -10.63 -9.90
N SER A 128 -2.30 -10.06 -10.66
CA SER A 128 -2.34 -8.65 -11.05
C SER A 128 -1.71 -8.34 -12.41
N ASN A 129 -2.44 -7.58 -13.21
CA ASN A 129 -1.94 -6.93 -14.43
C ASN A 129 -0.83 -5.89 -14.17
N THR A 130 -0.62 -5.50 -12.91
CA THR A 130 0.46 -4.59 -12.48
C THR A 130 1.56 -5.30 -11.69
N ALA A 131 1.57 -6.64 -11.67
CA ALA A 131 2.66 -7.43 -11.10
C ALA A 131 4.01 -7.14 -11.77
N VAL A 132 5.13 -7.57 -11.16
CA VAL A 132 6.42 -7.52 -11.84
C VAL A 132 6.33 -8.39 -13.10
N PRO A 133 6.74 -7.93 -14.30
CA PRO A 133 6.84 -8.80 -15.46
C PRO A 133 7.72 -10.01 -15.16
N ASP A 134 7.36 -11.15 -15.76
CA ASP A 134 8.20 -12.33 -15.76
C ASP A 134 9.59 -12.03 -16.36
N HIS A 135 10.52 -12.97 -16.17
CA HIS A 135 11.90 -12.79 -16.59
C HIS A 135 12.02 -12.45 -18.08
N ARG A 136 11.39 -13.25 -18.94
CA ARG A 136 11.44 -13.13 -20.38
C ARG A 136 10.85 -11.81 -20.88
N THR A 137 9.68 -11.43 -20.37
CA THR A 137 9.01 -10.15 -20.68
C THR A 137 9.88 -8.96 -20.25
N ARG A 138 10.54 -9.04 -19.08
CA ARG A 138 11.48 -8.01 -18.61
C ARG A 138 12.67 -7.84 -19.56
N LEU A 139 13.29 -8.94 -20.00
CA LEU A 139 14.40 -8.87 -20.96
C LEU A 139 13.96 -8.20 -22.26
N MET A 140 12.82 -8.62 -22.81
CA MET A 140 12.27 -8.06 -24.07
C MET A 140 11.98 -6.56 -23.95
N VAL A 141 11.26 -6.11 -22.92
CA VAL A 141 10.93 -4.69 -22.73
C VAL A 141 12.18 -3.83 -22.58
N LEU A 142 13.20 -4.29 -21.85
CA LEU A 142 14.46 -3.56 -21.71
C LEU A 142 15.30 -3.55 -23.00
N LEU A 143 15.14 -4.56 -23.87
CA LEU A 143 15.75 -4.56 -25.21
C LEU A 143 15.09 -3.55 -26.17
N GLU A 144 13.83 -3.18 -25.97
CA GLU A 144 13.15 -2.18 -26.82
C GLU A 144 13.56 -0.72 -26.53
N THR A 145 14.20 -0.44 -25.39
CA THR A 145 14.52 0.93 -24.98
C THR A 145 15.61 1.55 -25.84
N GLN A 146 15.41 2.80 -26.27
CA GLN A 146 16.29 3.46 -27.25
C GLN A 146 17.35 4.37 -26.62
N SER A 147 17.12 4.88 -25.41
CA SER A 147 18.11 5.65 -24.63
C SER A 147 18.37 5.01 -23.27
N TRP A 148 19.46 5.43 -22.62
CA TRP A 148 19.80 4.97 -21.28
C TRP A 148 18.76 5.43 -20.24
N GLU A 149 18.17 6.62 -20.40
CA GLU A 149 17.11 7.15 -19.55
C GLU A 149 15.86 6.27 -19.66
N GLN A 150 15.43 5.93 -20.88
CA GLN A 150 14.33 4.99 -21.10
C GLN A 150 14.60 3.61 -20.48
N TYR A 151 15.85 3.13 -20.54
CA TYR A 151 16.27 1.90 -19.87
C TYR A 151 16.15 2.01 -18.35
N GLN A 152 16.62 3.11 -17.75
CA GLN A 152 16.52 3.33 -16.30
C GLN A 152 15.07 3.47 -15.84
N ASP A 153 14.24 4.21 -16.58
CA ASP A 153 12.82 4.41 -16.26
C ASP A 153 12.04 3.10 -16.36
N ALA A 154 12.27 2.31 -17.42
CA ALA A 154 11.65 0.99 -17.58
C ALA A 154 12.09 0.01 -16.46
N ALA A 155 13.40 -0.10 -16.22
CA ALA A 155 13.94 -1.00 -15.19
C ALA A 155 13.50 -0.60 -13.78
N SER A 156 13.50 0.69 -13.47
CA SER A 156 13.04 1.21 -12.19
C SER A 156 11.54 1.02 -12.03
N GLY A 157 10.72 1.30 -13.04
CA GLY A 157 9.26 1.14 -12.98
C GLY A 157 8.79 -0.30 -12.76
N MET A 158 9.60 -1.30 -13.12
CA MET A 158 9.29 -2.72 -12.88
C MET A 158 9.44 -3.13 -11.41
N ILE A 159 10.36 -2.48 -10.68
CA ILE A 159 10.77 -2.87 -9.32
C ILE A 159 10.26 -1.85 -8.29
N ASN A 160 10.51 -0.57 -8.53
CA ASN A 160 10.15 0.52 -7.64
C ASN A 160 8.65 0.80 -7.73
N GLY A 161 7.95 0.70 -6.60
CA GLY A 161 6.58 1.18 -6.46
C GLY A 161 6.53 2.70 -6.52
N VAL A 162 6.40 3.26 -7.73
CA VAL A 162 6.11 4.70 -7.92
C VAL A 162 4.83 5.02 -7.14
N ARG A 163 4.92 6.02 -6.26
CA ARG A 163 3.75 6.54 -5.53
C ARG A 163 3.01 7.51 -6.42
N HIS A 164 1.74 7.23 -6.65
CA HIS A 164 0.82 8.09 -7.40
C HIS A 164 -0.11 8.78 -6.40
N GLN A 165 -0.05 10.11 -6.34
CA GLN A 165 -1.03 10.93 -5.64
C GLN A 165 -1.92 11.58 -6.70
N VAL A 166 -3.24 11.40 -6.59
CA VAL A 166 -4.21 11.90 -7.55
C VAL A 166 -5.38 12.55 -6.82
N GLY A 167 -5.66 13.80 -7.17
CA GLY A 167 -6.85 14.53 -6.72
C GLY A 167 -8.06 14.32 -7.63
N GLY A 168 -9.25 14.43 -7.04
CA GLY A 168 -10.51 14.50 -7.76
C GLY A 168 -10.65 15.78 -8.60
N ARG A 169 -11.69 15.83 -9.42
CA ARG A 169 -12.08 17.01 -10.21
C ARG A 169 -12.70 18.11 -9.35
N VAL A 170 -13.32 17.75 -8.23
CA VAL A 170 -13.92 18.73 -7.30
C VAL A 170 -12.82 19.34 -6.43
N GLU A 171 -12.66 20.66 -6.54
CA GLU A 171 -11.77 21.47 -5.71
C GLU A 171 -12.58 22.44 -4.84
N ILE A 172 -12.13 22.63 -3.60
CA ILE A 172 -12.68 23.57 -2.63
C ILE A 172 -11.48 24.26 -1.98
N ASP A 173 -11.50 25.59 -1.90
CA ASP A 173 -10.40 26.41 -1.34
C ASP A 173 -9.00 26.09 -1.94
N GLY A 174 -8.95 25.65 -3.21
CA GLY A 174 -7.71 25.23 -3.87
C GLY A 174 -7.17 23.86 -3.44
N GLN A 175 -8.00 23.02 -2.82
CA GLN A 175 -7.67 21.63 -2.46
C GLN A 175 -8.73 20.67 -3.02
N HIS A 176 -8.28 19.53 -3.56
CA HIS A 176 -9.19 18.48 -4.04
C HIS A 176 -10.02 17.90 -2.89
N ALA A 177 -11.32 17.72 -3.12
CA ALA A 177 -12.24 17.16 -2.14
C ALA A 177 -12.04 15.66 -1.89
N VAL A 178 -11.45 14.95 -2.86
CA VAL A 178 -11.01 13.55 -2.75
C VAL A 178 -9.55 13.48 -3.21
N VAL A 179 -8.71 12.77 -2.47
CA VAL A 179 -7.32 12.47 -2.83
C VAL A 179 -7.05 10.99 -2.63
N LEU A 180 -6.58 10.31 -3.68
CA LEU A 180 -6.11 8.93 -3.60
C LEU A 180 -4.58 8.91 -3.62
N ASN A 181 -3.99 8.14 -2.71
CA ASN A 181 -2.59 7.76 -2.78
C ASN A 181 -2.51 6.26 -3.09
N ALA A 182 -1.78 5.89 -4.13
CA ALA A 182 -1.58 4.50 -4.54
C ALA A 182 -0.11 4.24 -4.87
N ASP A 183 0.29 2.97 -4.89
CA ASP A 183 1.50 2.54 -5.59
C ASP A 183 1.12 1.73 -6.84
N ARG A 184 2.08 0.99 -7.39
CA ARG A 184 1.88 0.09 -8.53
C ARG A 184 0.91 -1.07 -8.25
N GLN A 185 0.82 -1.52 -7.00
CA GLN A 185 0.03 -2.69 -6.59
C GLN A 185 -1.34 -2.29 -6.03
N TYR A 186 -1.37 -1.37 -5.05
CA TYR A 186 -2.57 -1.09 -4.24
C TYR A 186 -2.81 0.41 -4.03
N ILE A 187 -4.05 0.75 -3.66
CA ILE A 187 -4.36 2.02 -3.00
C ILE A 187 -3.83 1.94 -1.55
N LYS A 188 -3.17 3.00 -1.09
CA LYS A 188 -2.60 3.13 0.26
C LYS A 188 -3.45 4.02 1.17
N SER A 189 -4.10 5.05 0.61
CA SER A 189 -5.09 5.84 1.33
C SER A 189 -6.09 6.50 0.38
N ILE A 190 -7.31 6.68 0.90
CA ILE A 190 -8.37 7.50 0.32
C ILE A 190 -8.66 8.59 1.35
N SER A 191 -8.35 9.84 1.02
CA SER A 191 -8.65 11.00 1.85
C SER A 191 -9.84 11.74 1.25
N VAL A 192 -10.83 12.08 2.07
CA VAL A 192 -12.04 12.80 1.65
C VAL A 192 -12.27 13.97 2.59
N ARG A 193 -12.55 15.15 2.03
CA ARG A 193 -12.89 16.36 2.78
C ARG A 193 -14.24 16.21 3.48
N SER A 194 -14.24 16.34 4.79
CA SER A 194 -15.41 16.13 5.65
C SER A 194 -16.49 17.21 5.48
N ASP A 195 -16.07 18.45 5.22
CA ASP A 195 -16.95 19.58 4.92
C ASP A 195 -17.67 19.41 3.57
N TRP A 196 -16.96 18.90 2.55
CA TRP A 196 -17.56 18.56 1.28
C TRP A 196 -18.57 17.42 1.40
N VAL A 197 -18.15 16.27 1.93
CA VAL A 197 -18.95 15.04 1.90
C VAL A 197 -20.19 15.12 2.81
N ALA A 198 -20.22 16.04 3.77
CA ALA A 198 -21.42 16.36 4.55
C ALA A 198 -22.57 16.96 3.69
N SER A 199 -22.26 17.49 2.51
CA SER A 199 -23.23 18.11 1.59
C SER A 199 -23.28 17.46 0.19
N ALA A 200 -22.24 16.72 -0.20
CA ALA A 200 -22.16 16.05 -1.49
C ALA A 200 -23.14 14.88 -1.61
N HIS A 201 -23.61 14.62 -2.83
CA HIS A 201 -24.39 13.41 -3.11
C HIS A 201 -23.47 12.17 -3.20
N THR A 202 -23.98 11.02 -2.75
CA THR A 202 -23.30 9.72 -2.77
C THR A 202 -22.68 9.38 -4.14
N ASP A 203 -23.39 9.67 -5.23
CA ASP A 203 -22.93 9.42 -6.60
C ASP A 203 -21.75 10.31 -7.01
N GLN A 204 -21.64 11.51 -6.45
CA GLN A 204 -20.50 12.41 -6.66
C GLN A 204 -19.25 11.84 -5.98
N LEU A 205 -19.37 11.38 -4.72
CA LEU A 205 -18.28 10.71 -4.00
C LEU A 205 -17.77 9.48 -4.77
N VAL A 206 -18.67 8.61 -5.21
CA VAL A 206 -18.32 7.43 -6.03
C VAL A 206 -17.64 7.85 -7.35
N GLY A 207 -18.22 8.82 -8.06
CA GLY A 207 -17.68 9.30 -9.33
C GLY A 207 -16.28 9.90 -9.23
N GLU A 208 -15.96 10.58 -8.12
CA GLU A 208 -14.62 11.13 -7.88
C GLU A 208 -13.58 10.05 -7.56
N ILE A 209 -13.92 9.04 -6.76
CA ILE A 209 -13.01 7.91 -6.46
C ILE A 209 -12.73 7.07 -7.72
N LEU A 210 -13.75 6.82 -8.54
CA LEU A 210 -13.59 6.12 -9.81
C LEU A 210 -12.75 6.93 -10.81
N TYR A 211 -12.97 8.24 -10.91
CA TYR A 211 -12.12 9.14 -11.71
C TYR A 211 -10.65 9.08 -11.27
N CYS A 212 -10.36 9.20 -9.97
CA CYS A 212 -9.00 9.08 -9.45
C CYS A 212 -8.40 7.70 -9.77
N SER A 213 -9.20 6.64 -9.69
CA SER A 213 -8.79 5.28 -10.04
C SER A 213 -8.43 5.14 -11.52
N ASP A 214 -9.19 5.74 -12.44
CA ASP A 214 -8.87 5.78 -13.88
C ASP A 214 -7.58 6.55 -14.18
N VAL A 215 -7.36 7.68 -13.51
CA VAL A 215 -6.10 8.43 -13.66
C VAL A 215 -4.92 7.59 -13.16
N ILE A 216 -5.00 6.97 -11.98
CA ILE A 216 -3.94 6.05 -11.47
C ILE A 216 -3.71 4.88 -12.43
N ARG A 217 -4.79 4.30 -12.99
CA ARG A 217 -4.75 3.23 -14.00
C ARG A 217 -4.03 3.65 -15.30
N SER A 218 -4.08 4.93 -15.65
CA SER A 218 -3.34 5.50 -16.78
C SER A 218 -1.86 5.81 -16.46
N LEU A 219 -1.57 6.22 -15.21
CA LEU A 219 -0.22 6.58 -14.75
C LEU A 219 0.68 5.36 -14.44
N ARG A 220 0.10 4.22 -14.09
CA ARG A 220 0.85 2.99 -13.81
C ARG A 220 1.55 2.46 -15.08
N PRO A 221 2.82 2.04 -14.99
CA PRO A 221 3.59 1.62 -16.15
C PRO A 221 3.04 0.32 -16.77
N LYS A 222 3.00 0.26 -18.11
CA LYS A 222 2.54 -0.90 -18.88
C LYS A 222 3.71 -1.52 -19.64
N PHE A 223 4.07 -2.74 -19.27
CA PHE A 223 5.21 -3.46 -19.83
C PHE A 223 4.77 -4.32 -21.03
N ILE A 224 4.50 -3.65 -22.15
CA ILE A 224 4.05 -4.29 -23.40
C ILE A 224 5.24 -4.39 -24.35
N VAL A 225 5.56 -5.62 -24.76
CA VAL A 225 6.54 -5.92 -25.81
C VAL A 225 5.88 -5.69 -27.17
N LYS A 226 6.58 -5.02 -28.10
CA LYS A 226 6.09 -4.65 -29.43
C LYS A 226 6.78 -5.42 -30.56
N MET A 227 8.04 -5.79 -30.36
CA MET A 227 8.85 -6.53 -31.33
C MET A 227 8.69 -8.04 -31.15
N ASP A 228 8.89 -8.79 -32.23
CA ASP A 228 8.88 -10.25 -32.17
C ASP A 228 10.24 -10.78 -31.69
N PHE A 229 10.21 -11.40 -30.51
CA PHE A 229 11.34 -12.07 -29.87
C PHE A 229 11.16 -13.60 -29.79
N SER A 230 10.16 -14.17 -30.48
CA SER A 230 9.82 -15.60 -30.46
C SER A 230 11.00 -16.54 -30.77
N ARG A 231 11.92 -16.10 -31.64
CA ARG A 231 13.09 -16.86 -32.11
C ARG A 231 14.28 -16.93 -31.13
N TYR A 232 14.26 -16.18 -30.03
CA TYR A 232 15.38 -16.08 -29.08
C TYR A 232 15.12 -16.90 -27.81
N SER A 233 16.12 -17.64 -27.31
CA SER A 233 16.05 -18.23 -25.97
C SER A 233 16.14 -17.15 -24.89
N ASP A 234 15.91 -17.49 -23.62
CA ASP A 234 16.11 -16.53 -22.52
C ASP A 234 17.60 -16.15 -22.38
N GLU A 235 18.51 -17.10 -22.60
CA GLU A 235 19.96 -16.87 -22.62
C GLU A 235 20.40 -15.95 -23.76
N ASP A 236 19.82 -16.09 -24.96
CA ASP A 236 20.04 -15.17 -26.09
C ASP A 236 19.59 -13.75 -25.73
N LEU A 237 18.41 -13.61 -25.11
CA LEU A 237 17.88 -12.32 -24.68
C LEU A 237 18.76 -11.68 -23.60
N GLU A 238 19.28 -12.46 -22.63
CA GLU A 238 20.24 -11.97 -21.64
C GLU A 238 21.57 -11.54 -22.26
N TYR A 239 22.07 -12.29 -23.25
CA TYR A 239 23.28 -11.94 -24.00
C TYR A 239 23.10 -10.62 -24.75
N HIS A 240 22.02 -10.49 -25.50
CA HIS A 240 21.67 -9.26 -26.22
C HIS A 240 21.45 -8.09 -25.25
N LEU A 241 20.78 -8.30 -24.11
CA LEU A 241 20.50 -7.24 -23.14
C LEU A 241 21.78 -6.68 -22.53
N ARG A 242 22.78 -7.52 -22.22
CA ARG A 242 24.10 -7.07 -21.74
C ARG A 242 24.81 -6.18 -22.77
N GLY A 243 24.81 -6.58 -24.04
CA GLY A 243 25.39 -5.78 -25.13
C GLY A 243 24.66 -4.45 -25.34
N HIS A 244 23.32 -4.48 -25.35
CA HIS A 244 22.45 -3.31 -25.49
C HIS A 244 22.66 -2.30 -24.35
N ARG A 245 22.68 -2.77 -23.09
CA ARG A 245 22.96 -1.94 -21.92
C ARG A 245 24.31 -1.23 -22.04
N GLN A 246 25.36 -1.93 -22.48
CA GLN A 246 26.68 -1.31 -22.66
C GLN A 246 26.68 -0.27 -23.79
N ARG A 247 25.99 -0.55 -24.90
CA ARG A 247 25.82 0.40 -26.01
C ARG A 247 25.14 1.69 -25.53
N LEU A 248 24.00 1.59 -24.84
CA LEU A 248 23.26 2.73 -24.29
C LEU A 248 24.12 3.56 -23.32
N LEU A 249 24.90 2.91 -22.45
CA LEU A 249 25.81 3.60 -21.53
C LEU A 249 26.91 4.36 -22.29
N ASN A 250 27.51 3.74 -23.30
CA ASN A 250 28.54 4.36 -24.13
C ASN A 250 28.01 5.54 -24.96
N GLU A 251 26.74 5.50 -25.38
CA GLU A 251 26.08 6.59 -26.10
C GLU A 251 25.77 7.78 -25.18
N ARG A 252 25.37 7.55 -23.93
CA ARG A 252 25.16 8.61 -22.93
C ARG A 252 26.43 9.36 -22.52
N LEU A 253 27.59 8.71 -22.62
CA LEU A 253 28.89 9.26 -22.22
C LEU A 253 29.62 10.03 -23.33
N ARG A 254 28.96 10.29 -24.47
CA ARG A 254 29.48 11.02 -25.63
C ARG A 254 28.80 12.37 -25.80
#